data_AF-A0A0A6U7H3-F1
#
_entry.id   AF-A0A0A6U7H3-F1
#
_cell.length_a   1.000
_cell.length_b   1.000
_cell.length_c   1.000
_cell.angle_alpha   90.00
_cell.angle_beta   90.00
_cell.angle_gamma   90.00
#
_symmetry.space_group_name_H-M   'P 1'
#
loop_
_entity.id
_entity.type
_entity.pdbx_description
1 polymer ?
#
loop_
_entity_poly.entity_id
_entity_poly.type
_entity_poly.pdbx_seq_one_letter_code
_entity_poly.pdbx_strand_id
1 'polypeptide(L)'
;MQVRSVELRVAADRLRQGAAENLRKAVTQLQVPERGYGVEAAFDRYTTAAAYRAFTSAVEQEFRLLEQAARELADALDRTADDYDAADRRAATRTGASATRAAGGR
;
A
#
# COMPACT_ATOMS: atom_id res chain seq x y z
N MET A 1 -2.60 21.16 11.66
CA MET A 1 -1.82 20.04 11.09
C MET A 1 -2.69 19.17 10.17
N GLN A 2 -4.03 19.28 10.26
CA GLN A 2 -5.05 18.66 9.39
C GLN A 2 -4.74 18.51 7.89
N VAL A 3 -4.12 19.49 7.23
CA VAL A 3 -3.76 19.36 5.79
C VAL A 3 -2.80 18.17 5.58
N ARG A 4 -1.85 17.97 6.51
CA ARG A 4 -0.89 16.87 6.46
C ARG A 4 -1.52 15.51 6.77
N SER A 5 -2.53 15.44 7.66
CA SER A 5 -3.24 14.17 7.93
C SER A 5 -4.11 13.74 6.75
N VAL A 6 -4.72 14.67 6.03
CA VAL A 6 -5.44 14.39 4.78
C VAL A 6 -4.49 13.87 3.69
N GLU A 7 -3.33 14.50 3.50
CA GLU A 7 -2.32 14.03 2.53
C GLU A 7 -1.83 12.61 2.83
N LEU A 8 -1.63 12.27 4.10
CA LEU A 8 -1.24 10.91 4.53
C LEU A 8 -2.32 9.88 4.20
N ARG A 9 -3.60 10.18 4.44
CA ARG A 9 -4.73 9.31 4.09
C ARG A 9 -4.85 9.10 2.58
N VAL A 10 -4.66 10.16 1.80
CA VAL A 10 -4.64 10.07 0.33
C VAL A 10 -3.49 9.18 -0.14
N ALA A 11 -2.31 9.28 0.47
CA ALA A 11 -1.18 8.42 0.15
C ALA A 11 -1.44 6.95 0.54
N ALA A 12 -2.05 6.70 1.69
CA ALA A 12 -2.45 5.36 2.14
C ALA A 12 -3.44 4.72 1.16
N ASP A 13 -4.47 5.46 0.73
CA ASP A 13 -5.46 4.98 -0.23
C ASP A 13 -4.83 4.68 -1.60
N ARG A 14 -3.92 5.54 -2.06
CA ARG A 14 -3.17 5.31 -3.30
C ARG A 14 -2.30 4.06 -3.22
N LEU A 15 -1.67 3.80 -2.06
CA LEU A 15 -0.91 2.57 -1.85
C LEU A 15 -1.82 1.35 -1.88
N ARG A 16 -2.96 1.37 -1.17
CA ARG A 16 -3.91 0.24 -1.15
C ARG A 16 -4.49 -0.06 -2.53
N GLN A 17 -4.96 0.95 -3.24
CA GLN A 17 -5.63 0.77 -4.52
C GLN A 17 -4.61 0.57 -5.65
N GLY A 18 -3.62 1.46 -5.74
CA GLY A 18 -2.62 1.46 -6.81
C GLY A 18 -1.67 0.28 -6.75
N ALA A 19 -1.16 -0.09 -5.58
CA ALA A 19 -0.27 -1.25 -5.48
C ALA A 19 -1.04 -2.55 -5.74
N ALA A 20 -2.21 -2.74 -5.12
CA ALA A 20 -2.99 -3.96 -5.30
C ALA A 20 -3.49 -4.14 -6.74
N GLU A 21 -3.90 -3.08 -7.43
CA GLU A 21 -4.35 -3.17 -8.82
C GLU A 21 -3.19 -3.45 -9.78
N ASN A 22 -2.07 -2.72 -9.64
CA ASN A 22 -0.92 -2.88 -10.53
C ASN A 22 -0.23 -4.24 -10.33
N LEU A 23 -0.11 -4.72 -9.09
CA LEU A 23 0.46 -6.04 -8.80
C LEU A 23 -0.44 -7.17 -9.32
N ARG A 24 -1.77 -7.06 -9.16
CA ARG A 24 -2.71 -8.04 -9.76
C ARG A 24 -2.63 -8.07 -11.28
N LYS A 25 -2.51 -6.91 -11.93
CA LYS A 25 -2.29 -6.83 -13.39
C LYS A 25 -0.96 -7.48 -13.79
N ALA A 26 0.11 -7.23 -13.04
CA ALA A 26 1.42 -7.82 -13.33
C ALA A 26 1.42 -9.36 -13.20
N VAL A 27 0.81 -9.90 -12.13
CA VAL A 27 0.61 -11.37 -11.97
C VAL A 27 -0.21 -11.93 -13.14
N THR A 28 -1.28 -11.25 -13.52
CA THR A 28 -2.13 -11.69 -14.64
C THR A 28 -1.34 -11.74 -15.95
N GLN A 29 -0.54 -10.71 -16.23
CA GLN A 29 0.31 -10.65 -17.42
C GLN A 29 1.40 -11.73 -17.42
N LEU A 30 1.98 -12.04 -16.26
CA LEU A 30 2.97 -13.10 -16.10
C LEU A 30 2.43 -14.49 -16.48
N GLN A 31 1.13 -14.72 -16.26
CA GLN A 31 0.43 -15.98 -16.56
C GLN A 31 -0.09 -16.08 -18.01
N VAL A 32 -0.09 -14.98 -18.78
CA VAL A 32 -0.58 -14.96 -20.18
C VAL A 32 0.15 -15.96 -21.08
N PRO A 33 1.50 -16.10 -21.03
CA PRO A 33 2.20 -17.07 -21.84
C PRO A 33 1.71 -18.50 -21.59
N GLU A 34 1.56 -18.90 -20.32
CA GLU A 34 1.07 -20.24 -19.97
C GLU A 34 -0.37 -20.48 -20.38
N ARG A 35 -1.28 -19.54 -20.10
CA ARG A 35 -2.70 -19.70 -20.42
C ARG A 35 -3.04 -19.56 -21.90
N GLY A 36 -2.34 -18.69 -22.61
CA GLY A 36 -2.67 -18.28 -23.97
C GLY A 36 -1.93 -19.04 -25.06
N TYR A 37 -0.71 -19.51 -24.78
CA TYR A 37 0.20 -20.00 -25.83
C TYR A 37 0.77 -21.39 -25.56
N GLY A 38 0.59 -21.95 -24.35
CA GLY A 38 1.11 -23.26 -23.99
C GLY A 38 2.65 -23.26 -24.00
N VAL A 39 3.25 -22.74 -22.94
CA VAL A 39 4.72 -22.49 -22.85
C VAL A 39 5.55 -23.74 -23.12
N GLU A 40 5.04 -24.94 -22.84
CA GLU A 40 5.68 -26.22 -23.18
C GLU A 40 5.95 -26.40 -24.68
N ALA A 41 5.09 -25.88 -25.56
CA ALA A 41 5.25 -25.99 -27.01
C ALA A 41 6.46 -25.21 -27.55
N ALA A 42 7.01 -24.29 -26.77
CA ALA A 42 8.21 -23.52 -27.13
C ALA A 42 9.53 -24.24 -26.76
N PHE A 43 9.47 -25.38 -26.05
CA PHE A 43 10.63 -26.16 -25.65
C PHE A 43 10.78 -27.41 -26.52
N ASP A 44 12.03 -27.83 -26.75
CA ASP A 44 12.36 -29.00 -27.56
C ASP A 44 12.46 -30.29 -26.72
N ARG A 45 12.89 -31.40 -27.34
CA ARG A 45 13.04 -32.70 -26.67
C ARG A 45 14.04 -32.70 -25.50
N TYR A 46 14.98 -31.77 -25.46
CA TYR A 46 16.07 -31.73 -24.48
C TYR A 46 15.90 -30.62 -23.43
N THR A 47 14.87 -29.79 -23.56
CA THR A 47 14.58 -28.65 -22.68
C THR A 47 13.16 -28.73 -22.13
N THR A 48 12.91 -28.10 -20.97
CA THR A 48 11.59 -28.10 -20.35
C THR A 48 11.22 -26.71 -19.84
N ALA A 49 9.92 -26.44 -19.70
CA ALA A 49 9.41 -25.22 -19.10
C ALA A 49 9.66 -25.13 -17.58
N ALA A 50 10.36 -26.09 -16.96
CA ALA A 50 10.53 -26.15 -15.50
C ALA A 50 11.23 -24.89 -14.94
N ALA A 51 12.30 -24.43 -15.57
CA ALA A 51 13.01 -23.21 -15.16
C ALA A 51 12.14 -21.96 -15.31
N TYR A 52 11.35 -21.90 -16.38
CA TYR A 52 10.38 -20.83 -16.60
C TYR A 52 9.31 -20.82 -15.49
N ARG A 53 8.71 -21.98 -15.16
CA ARG A 53 7.71 -22.11 -14.09
C ARG A 53 8.26 -21.76 -12.71
N ALA A 54 9.52 -22.14 -12.45
CA ALA A 54 10.19 -21.77 -11.21
C ALA A 54 10.37 -20.24 -11.12
N PHE A 55 10.79 -19.61 -12.22
CA PHE A 55 10.93 -18.16 -12.30
C PHE A 55 9.59 -17.45 -12.12
N THR A 56 8.53 -17.85 -12.84
CA THR A 56 7.22 -17.20 -12.70
C THR A 56 6.66 -17.36 -11.28
N SER A 57 6.82 -18.53 -10.66
CA SER A 57 6.42 -18.74 -9.27
C SER A 57 7.18 -17.86 -8.29
N ALA A 58 8.49 -17.67 -8.47
CA ALA A 58 9.28 -16.77 -7.64
C ALA A 58 8.81 -15.32 -7.77
N VAL A 59 8.58 -14.86 -9.01
CA VAL A 59 8.06 -13.49 -9.28
C VAL A 59 6.68 -13.29 -8.66
N GLU A 60 5.79 -14.28 -8.73
CA GLU A 60 4.48 -14.21 -8.06
C GLU A 60 4.61 -14.05 -6.54
N GLN A 61 5.56 -14.74 -5.90
CA GLN A 61 5.81 -14.63 -4.47
C GLN A 61 6.31 -13.22 -4.11
N GLU A 62 7.25 -12.68 -4.88
CA GLU A 62 7.75 -11.32 -4.69
C GLU A 62 6.64 -10.27 -4.82
N PHE A 63 5.72 -10.43 -5.79
CA PHE A 63 4.57 -9.53 -5.91
C PHE A 63 3.62 -9.60 -4.72
N ARG A 64 3.41 -10.77 -4.11
CA ARG A 64 2.61 -10.89 -2.88
C ARG A 64 3.29 -10.21 -1.69
N LEU A 65 4.62 -10.32 -1.58
CA LEU A 65 5.39 -9.62 -0.54
C LEU A 65 5.30 -8.10 -0.72
N LEU A 66 5.43 -7.60 -1.95
CA LEU A 66 5.25 -6.17 -2.25
C LEU A 66 3.84 -5.68 -1.95
N GLU A 67 2.81 -6.49 -2.23
CA GLU A 67 1.42 -6.17 -1.88
C GLU A 67 1.25 -6.04 -0.36
N GLN A 68 1.81 -6.98 0.39
CA GLN A 68 1.78 -6.94 1.85
C GLN A 68 2.51 -5.71 2.40
N ALA A 69 3.73 -5.44 1.92
CA ALA A 69 4.50 -4.27 2.35
C ALA A 69 3.78 -2.95 2.04
N ALA A 70 3.11 -2.85 0.89
CA ALA A 70 2.30 -1.68 0.54
C ALA A 70 1.10 -1.48 1.48
N ARG A 71 0.46 -2.58 1.91
CA ARG A 71 -0.62 -2.54 2.91
C ARG A 71 -0.12 -2.09 4.27
N GLU A 72 0.98 -2.68 4.75
CA GLU A 72 1.59 -2.32 6.03
C GLU A 72 2.01 -0.84 6.06
N LEU A 73 2.55 -0.33 4.94
CA LEU A 73 2.88 1.09 4.79
C LEU A 73 1.62 1.97 4.81
N ALA A 74 0.56 1.58 4.10
CA ALA A 74 -0.70 2.32 4.13
C ALA A 74 -1.30 2.39 5.54
N ASP A 75 -1.28 1.28 6.27
CA ASP A 75 -1.78 1.22 7.65
C ASP A 75 -0.92 2.04 8.62
N ALA A 76 0.38 2.17 8.36
CA ALA A 76 1.26 3.06 9.13
C ALA A 76 0.95 4.54 8.85
N LEU A 77 0.67 4.90 7.59
CA LEU A 77 0.30 6.27 7.21
C LEU A 77 -1.03 6.70 7.85
N ASP A 78 -2.04 5.82 7.86
CA ASP A 78 -3.33 6.10 8.51
C ASP A 78 -3.17 6.29 10.02
N ARG A 79 -2.43 5.40 10.70
CA ARG A 79 -2.13 5.57 12.13
C ARG A 79 -1.44 6.89 12.42
N THR A 80 -0.49 7.28 11.57
CA THR A 80 0.22 8.56 11.70
C THR A 80 -0.72 9.76 11.51
N ALA A 81 -1.67 9.66 10.57
CA ALA A 81 -2.68 10.69 10.36
C ALA A 81 -3.60 10.85 11.59
N ASP A 82 -4.01 9.74 12.19
CA ASP A 82 -4.85 9.72 13.39
C ASP A 82 -4.13 10.32 14.61
N ASP A 83 -2.83 10.04 14.75
CA ASP A 83 -1.99 10.63 15.79
C ASP A 83 -1.88 12.15 15.63
N TYR A 84 -1.74 12.65 14.40
CA TYR A 84 -1.75 14.10 14.13
C TYR A 84 -3.10 14.73 14.45
N ASP A 85 -4.21 14.11 14.07
CA ASP A 85 -5.55 14.63 14.37
C ASP A 85 -5.84 14.61 15.89
N ALA A 86 -5.34 13.62 16.62
CA ALA A 86 -5.41 13.58 18.08
C ALA A 86 -4.57 14.68 18.72
N ALA A 87 -3.35 14.92 18.22
CA ALA A 87 -2.48 16.00 18.68
C ALA A 87 -3.13 17.39 18.45
N ASP A 88 -3.71 17.62 17.27
CA ASP A 88 -4.42 18.86 16.94
C ASP A 88 -5.62 19.10 17.89
N ARG A 89 -6.42 18.06 18.19
CA ARG A 89 -7.53 18.16 19.15
C ARG A 89 -7.05 18.50 20.57
N ARG A 90 -5.95 17.88 21.03
CA ARG A 90 -5.34 18.16 22.35
C ARG A 90 -4.72 19.57 22.41
N ALA A 91 -4.22 20.08 21.28
CA ALA A 91 -3.71 21.44 21.20
C ALA A 91 -4.85 22.46 21.28
N ALA A 92 -5.90 22.28 20.47
CA ALA A 92 -7.07 23.16 20.42
C ALA A 92 -7.79 23.29 21.77
N THR A 93 -7.92 22.17 22.52
CA THR A 93 -8.50 22.18 23.87
C THR A 93 -7.65 22.98 24.87
N ARG A 94 -6.31 22.91 24.78
CA ARG A 94 -5.41 23.72 25.62
C ARG A 94 -5.47 25.21 25.31
N THR A 95 -5.43 25.60 24.03
CA THR A 95 -5.51 27.01 23.64
C THR A 95 -6.90 27.59 23.93
N GLY A 96 -7.97 26.83 23.69
CA GLY A 96 -9.33 27.22 24.07
C GLY A 96 -9.48 27.43 25.58
N ALA A 97 -9.01 26.49 26.40
CA ALA A 97 -9.06 26.60 27.86
C ALA A 97 -8.24 27.78 28.41
N SER A 98 -7.06 28.06 27.83
CA SER A 98 -6.26 29.23 28.22
C SER A 98 -6.91 30.56 27.81
N ALA A 99 -7.58 30.62 26.65
CA ALA A 99 -8.29 31.82 26.22
C ALA A 99 -9.51 32.12 27.10
N THR A 100 -10.28 31.09 27.51
CA THR A 100 -11.41 31.27 28.44
C THR A 100 -10.95 31.71 29.83
N ARG A 101 -9.82 31.19 30.32
CA ARG A 101 -9.27 31.56 31.63
C ARG A 101 -8.71 32.99 31.65
N ALA A 102 -8.17 33.47 30.53
CA ALA A 102 -7.73 34.87 30.38
C ALA A 102 -8.91 35.87 30.29
N ALA A 103 -10.08 35.43 29.81
CA ALA A 103 -11.27 36.28 29.66
C ALA A 103 -12.12 36.40 30.95
N GLY A 104 -12.05 35.40 31.85
CA GLY A 104 -12.85 35.36 33.09
C GLY A 104 -12.17 35.90 34.35
N GLY A 105 -10.93 36.37 34.25
CA GLY A 105 -10.20 36.99 35.36
C GLY A 105 -10.36 38.52 35.35
N ARG A 106 -11.50 39.01 35.82
CA ARG A 106 -11.71 40.42 36.24
C ARG A 106 -12.50 40.43 37.54
#